data_AF-A0A9N9HIJ6-F1
#
_entry.id   AF-A0A9N9HIJ6-F1
#
_cell.length_a   1.000
_cell.length_b   1.000
_cell.length_c   1.000
_cell.angle_alpha   90.00
_cell.angle_beta   90.00
_cell.angle_gamma   90.00
#
_symmetry.space_group_name_H-M   'P 1'
#
loop_
_entity.id
_entity.type
_entity.pdbx_description
1 polymer ?
#
loop_
_entity_poly.entity_id
_entity_poly.type
_entity_poly.pdbx_seq_one_letter_code
_entity_poly.pdbx_strand_id
1 'polypeptide(L)'
;MEDTKFILSIDGGGFRGLIPSIILSEIEKRVTNEIKKDHPNADIRCADLFDIISGTSTGSIIALGLSIPDAAENDRPKLDAQYIVDFYKDHGYDVFPDYSPIMFVDKLLSKTDKLLTAYAEKETVEIKESIENLTEKEFKKGGLFKRFFSISRKKTSVTESKVDGITVNKVDIVTMNKVDVATMNEVDVTTMNKVDVTTMNKVDVTTMNKVNITPNIKDSTMSEADKEKEKEYFTEAIMYLKGFENAYNPWKPKYLPNKFEKLLQETFEQTKLKDTVNNVTVIVPSYNITNGEYTFFTSNNPEHENLFMKDVIRASAAAPSYFPAGKIGSNYFVDGGVFSNNPTVMAYLEAKRMFPNSKFVVVSLGTGYYKEPLEAYKDSGVIQWIRPLIDLLFNSELDNNDNTMKLLAKIDSTTYHRIQLKLSKDNSSLDNVSEKEVSKLTKLANDIINDLNDTYKFKDIINLLVDKYRKKNIKTAK
;
A
#
# COMPACT_ATOMS: atom_id res chain seq x y z
N MET A 1 8.54 -40.15 11.51
CA MET A 1 8.52 -38.87 10.76
C MET A 1 9.85 -38.16 11.02
N GLU A 2 10.95 -38.77 10.60
CA GLU A 2 12.27 -38.13 10.66
C GLU A 2 12.41 -37.23 9.42
N ASP A 3 12.70 -35.96 9.69
CA ASP A 3 12.94 -34.84 8.79
C ASP A 3 11.79 -34.42 7.83
N THR A 4 10.70 -33.87 8.41
CA THR A 4 9.68 -33.14 7.65
C THR A 4 9.97 -31.63 7.71
N LYS A 5 10.01 -30.97 6.55
CA LYS A 5 10.14 -29.51 6.39
C LYS A 5 8.80 -28.87 6.04
N PHE A 6 8.60 -27.64 6.50
CA PHE A 6 7.36 -26.90 6.34
C PHE A 6 7.61 -25.63 5.53
N ILE A 7 6.80 -25.44 4.50
CA ILE A 7 6.89 -24.34 3.55
C ILE A 7 5.63 -23.50 3.66
N LEU A 8 5.78 -22.20 3.87
CA LEU A 8 4.72 -21.21 3.69
C LEU A 8 4.92 -20.51 2.36
N SER A 9 3.87 -20.43 1.54
CA SER A 9 3.86 -19.68 0.30
C SER A 9 2.69 -18.70 0.29
N ILE A 10 2.93 -17.46 -0.12
CA ILE A 10 1.95 -16.38 -0.08
C ILE A 10 1.88 -15.70 -1.46
N ASP A 11 0.68 -15.69 -2.04
CA ASP A 11 0.46 -15.09 -3.35
C ASP A 11 0.60 -13.57 -3.35
N GLY A 12 0.86 -13.01 -4.53
CA GLY A 12 0.70 -11.58 -4.81
C GLY A 12 -0.77 -11.16 -5.00
N GLY A 13 -1.09 -9.92 -4.65
CA GLY A 13 -2.47 -9.41 -4.75
C GLY A 13 -2.75 -8.01 -4.22
N GLY A 14 -1.72 -7.16 -4.07
CA GLY A 14 -1.87 -5.80 -3.53
C GLY A 14 -2.47 -5.78 -2.12
N PHE A 15 -3.42 -4.89 -1.87
CA PHE A 15 -4.09 -4.74 -0.58
C PHE A 15 -4.80 -6.00 -0.08
N ARG A 16 -5.14 -6.92 -0.97
CA ARG A 16 -5.75 -8.20 -0.61
C ARG A 16 -4.81 -9.14 0.18
N GLY A 17 -3.54 -8.77 0.32
CA GLY A 17 -2.61 -9.35 1.31
C GLY A 17 -3.15 -9.31 2.75
N LEU A 18 -4.14 -8.47 3.04
CA LEU A 18 -4.90 -8.51 4.30
C LEU A 18 -5.50 -9.90 4.60
N ILE A 19 -5.98 -10.62 3.59
CA ILE A 19 -6.60 -11.95 3.79
C ILE A 19 -5.59 -12.98 4.33
N PRO A 20 -4.46 -13.27 3.65
CA PRO A 20 -3.48 -14.21 4.18
C PRO A 20 -2.88 -13.73 5.50
N SER A 21 -2.76 -12.41 5.72
CA SER A 21 -2.27 -11.86 7.01
C SER A 21 -3.20 -12.21 8.17
N ILE A 22 -4.52 -12.08 7.99
CA ILE A 22 -5.50 -12.46 9.02
C ILE A 22 -5.46 -13.97 9.28
N ILE A 23 -5.36 -14.78 8.22
CA ILE A 23 -5.24 -16.24 8.33
C ILE A 23 -3.98 -16.61 9.13
N LEU A 24 -2.85 -15.98 8.84
CA LEU A 24 -1.58 -16.22 9.54
C LEU A 24 -1.63 -15.78 11.01
N SER A 25 -2.22 -14.62 11.30
CA SER A 25 -2.46 -14.16 12.68
C SER A 25 -3.25 -15.20 13.48
N GLU A 26 -4.30 -15.76 12.88
CA GLU A 26 -5.09 -16.80 13.55
C GLU A 26 -4.34 -18.14 13.68
N ILE A 27 -3.53 -18.53 12.68
CA ILE A 27 -2.65 -19.70 12.78
C ILE A 27 -1.69 -19.54 13.97
N GLU A 28 -0.97 -18.42 14.03
CA GLU A 28 0.00 -18.12 15.07
C GLU A 28 -0.65 -18.13 16.46
N LYS A 29 -1.82 -17.50 16.59
CA LYS A 29 -2.61 -17.47 17.82
C LYS A 29 -3.08 -18.86 18.25
N ARG A 30 -3.67 -19.65 17.35
CA ARG A 30 -4.20 -20.99 17.69
C ARG A 30 -3.09 -21.96 18.05
N VAL A 31 -1.99 -21.96 17.30
CA VAL A 31 -0.83 -22.79 17.61
C VAL A 31 -0.24 -22.39 18.96
N THR A 32 -0.06 -21.09 19.23
CA THR A 32 0.41 -20.58 20.53
C THR A 32 -0.48 -21.07 21.68
N ASN A 33 -1.80 -20.93 21.54
CA ASN A 33 -2.75 -21.36 22.57
C ASN A 33 -2.70 -22.87 22.84
N GLU A 34 -2.55 -23.69 21.81
CA GLU A 34 -2.41 -25.14 21.98
C GLU A 34 -1.09 -25.51 22.67
N ILE A 35 0.02 -24.86 22.32
CA ILE A 35 1.33 -25.10 22.94
C ILE A 35 1.37 -24.59 24.40
N LYS A 36 0.67 -23.48 24.71
CA LYS A 36 0.61 -22.93 26.07
C LYS A 36 0.00 -23.87 27.11
N LYS A 37 -0.77 -24.88 26.67
CA LYS A 37 -1.28 -25.95 27.56
C LYS A 37 -0.16 -26.74 28.22
N ASP A 38 0.96 -26.93 27.51
CA ASP A 38 2.13 -27.66 27.99
C ASP A 38 3.28 -26.71 28.39
N HIS A 39 3.34 -25.51 27.79
CA HIS A 39 4.41 -24.52 27.96
C HIS A 39 3.81 -23.11 28.19
N PRO A 40 3.45 -22.72 29.41
CA PRO A 40 2.67 -21.50 29.69
C PRO A 40 3.26 -20.19 29.14
N ASN A 41 4.59 -20.12 29.04
CA ASN A 41 5.32 -18.95 28.54
C ASN A 41 5.66 -19.04 27.05
N ALA A 42 5.09 -20.00 26.31
CA ALA A 42 5.35 -20.15 24.89
C ALA A 42 4.91 -18.91 24.12
N ASP A 43 5.82 -18.40 23.32
CA ASP A 43 5.59 -17.27 22.44
C ASP A 43 6.02 -17.69 21.03
N ILE A 44 5.04 -18.14 20.24
CA ILE A 44 5.26 -18.77 18.95
C ILE A 44 5.04 -17.72 17.86
N ARG A 45 5.97 -17.67 16.91
CA ARG A 45 5.88 -16.86 15.70
C ARG A 45 5.82 -17.74 14.46
N CYS A 46 5.32 -17.22 13.34
CA CYS A 46 5.32 -17.95 12.08
C CYS A 46 6.73 -18.44 11.68
N ALA A 47 7.78 -17.68 11.98
CA ALA A 47 9.17 -18.10 11.75
C ALA A 47 9.60 -19.33 12.57
N ASP A 48 8.92 -19.67 13.66
CA ASP A 48 9.16 -20.91 14.42
C ASP A 48 8.48 -22.13 13.76
N LEU A 49 7.46 -21.86 12.94
CA LEU A 49 6.56 -22.84 12.36
C LEU A 49 6.99 -23.29 10.96
N PHE A 50 7.61 -22.40 10.19
CA PHE A 50 8.00 -22.66 8.80
C PHE A 50 9.51 -22.64 8.64
N ASP A 51 10.04 -23.57 7.85
CA ASP A 51 11.48 -23.62 7.51
C ASP A 51 11.78 -22.74 6.28
N ILE A 52 10.78 -22.55 5.42
CA ILE A 52 10.85 -21.72 4.21
C ILE A 52 9.60 -20.85 4.15
N ILE A 53 9.77 -19.57 3.87
CA ILE A 53 8.67 -18.62 3.63
C ILE A 53 8.88 -17.95 2.28
N SER A 54 7.93 -18.12 1.37
CA SER A 54 7.98 -17.54 0.03
C SER A 54 6.83 -16.58 -0.19
N GLY A 55 7.09 -15.46 -0.86
CA GLY A 55 6.08 -14.43 -1.05
C GLY A 55 6.33 -13.55 -2.26
N THR A 56 5.30 -13.37 -3.09
CA THR A 56 5.35 -12.48 -4.26
C THR A 56 4.61 -11.19 -3.97
N SER A 57 5.16 -10.03 -4.37
CA SER A 57 4.48 -8.73 -4.25
C SER A 57 4.08 -8.44 -2.80
N THR A 58 2.79 -8.24 -2.52
CA THR A 58 2.24 -8.17 -1.16
C THR A 58 2.66 -9.34 -0.27
N GLY A 59 2.79 -10.55 -0.83
CA GLY A 59 3.33 -11.72 -0.14
C GLY A 59 4.78 -11.55 0.29
N SER A 60 5.59 -10.77 -0.42
CA SER A 60 6.98 -10.46 -0.03
C SER A 60 7.04 -9.56 1.21
N ILE A 61 6.11 -8.61 1.34
CA ILE A 61 5.94 -7.77 2.54
C ILE A 61 5.66 -8.69 3.73
N ILE A 62 4.75 -9.65 3.56
CA ILE A 62 4.37 -10.59 4.62
C ILE A 62 5.53 -11.54 4.94
N ALA A 63 6.17 -12.13 3.93
CA ALA A 63 7.25 -13.10 4.11
C ALA A 63 8.46 -12.51 4.84
N LEU A 64 8.91 -11.32 4.42
CA LEU A 64 10.01 -10.60 5.07
C LEU A 64 9.58 -9.99 6.40
N GLY A 65 8.33 -9.51 6.52
CA GLY A 65 7.78 -9.01 7.78
C GLY A 65 7.75 -10.09 8.87
N LEU A 66 7.44 -11.34 8.53
CA LEU A 66 7.46 -12.46 9.49
C LEU A 66 8.87 -12.95 9.87
N SER A 67 9.92 -12.48 9.18
CA SER A 67 11.29 -13.00 9.32
C SER A 67 12.33 -11.92 9.63
N ILE A 68 11.92 -10.65 9.74
CA ILE A 68 12.78 -9.54 10.11
C ILE A 68 13.23 -9.68 11.57
N PRO A 69 14.53 -9.56 11.89
CA PRO A 69 15.04 -9.72 13.24
C PRO A 69 14.68 -8.54 14.15
N ASP A 70 14.40 -8.86 15.42
CA ASP A 70 14.44 -7.88 16.48
C ASP A 70 15.90 -7.59 16.86
N ALA A 71 16.27 -6.32 16.89
CA ALA A 71 17.61 -5.92 17.31
C ALA A 71 17.84 -6.12 18.83
N ALA A 72 16.76 -6.17 19.62
CA ALA A 72 16.81 -6.33 21.07
C ALA A 72 16.77 -7.81 21.52
N GLU A 73 16.23 -8.70 20.68
CA GLU A 73 16.07 -10.12 20.99
C GLU A 73 16.79 -11.00 19.96
N ASN A 74 17.86 -11.69 20.39
CA ASN A 74 18.62 -12.57 19.51
C ASN A 74 17.71 -13.64 18.87
N ASP A 75 17.75 -13.73 17.54
CA ASP A 75 17.05 -14.70 16.70
C ASP A 75 15.51 -14.70 16.78
N ARG A 76 14.87 -13.62 17.24
CA ARG A 76 13.40 -13.50 17.25
C ARG A 76 12.87 -12.55 16.17
N PRO A 77 11.73 -12.87 15.53
CA PRO A 77 11.06 -11.93 14.64
C PRO A 77 10.60 -10.68 15.39
N LYS A 78 10.94 -9.49 14.88
CA LYS A 78 10.48 -8.19 15.41
C LYS A 78 8.96 -8.04 15.35
N LEU A 79 8.33 -8.65 14.34
CA LEU A 79 6.91 -8.50 14.06
C LEU A 79 6.19 -9.85 14.25
N ASP A 80 5.04 -9.80 14.90
CA ASP A 80 4.09 -10.91 14.94
C ASP A 80 3.14 -10.85 13.73
N ALA A 81 2.37 -11.91 13.51
CA ALA A 81 1.46 -11.94 12.36
C ALA A 81 0.29 -10.94 12.51
N GLN A 82 -0.05 -10.53 13.73
CA GLN A 82 -1.09 -9.53 13.98
C GLN A 82 -0.65 -8.13 13.57
N TYR A 83 0.61 -7.76 13.81
CA TYR A 83 1.19 -6.51 13.34
C TYR A 83 1.07 -6.36 11.83
N ILE A 84 1.23 -7.46 11.07
CA ILE A 84 1.08 -7.43 9.61
C ILE A 84 -0.38 -7.13 9.20
N VAL A 85 -1.37 -7.63 9.95
CA VAL A 85 -2.78 -7.27 9.73
C VAL A 85 -2.99 -5.78 9.95
N ASP A 86 -2.43 -5.25 11.03
CA ASP A 86 -2.55 -3.84 11.40
C ASP A 86 -1.80 -2.94 10.41
N PHE A 87 -0.65 -3.39 9.91
CA PHE A 87 0.09 -2.73 8.82
C PHE A 87 -0.79 -2.48 7.60
N TYR A 88 -1.58 -3.48 7.14
CA TYR A 88 -2.49 -3.25 6.02
C TYR A 88 -3.62 -2.29 6.40
N LYS A 89 -4.23 -2.43 7.57
CA LYS A 89 -5.36 -1.58 7.99
C LYS A 89 -4.95 -0.12 8.14
N ASP A 90 -3.78 0.12 8.72
CA ASP A 90 -3.33 1.46 9.11
C ASP A 90 -2.59 2.16 7.97
N HIS A 91 -1.84 1.40 7.15
CA HIS A 91 -0.99 1.96 6.09
C HIS A 91 -1.48 1.70 4.66
N GLY A 92 -2.68 1.16 4.48
CA GLY A 92 -3.28 0.96 3.16
C GLY A 92 -3.26 2.25 2.31
N TYR A 93 -3.62 3.39 2.89
CA TYR A 93 -3.61 4.70 2.22
C TYR A 93 -2.21 5.30 2.03
N ASP A 94 -1.18 4.80 2.69
CA ASP A 94 0.20 5.19 2.43
C ASP A 94 0.75 4.48 1.19
N VAL A 95 0.36 3.23 0.98
CA VAL A 95 0.74 2.44 -0.22
C VAL A 95 -0.13 2.81 -1.43
N PHE A 96 -1.45 2.93 -1.23
CA PHE A 96 -2.43 3.27 -2.25
C PHE A 96 -3.21 4.55 -1.89
N PRO A 97 -2.58 5.74 -1.95
CA PRO A 97 -3.27 6.98 -1.64
C PRO A 97 -4.45 7.21 -2.59
N ASP A 98 -5.59 7.63 -2.04
CA ASP A 98 -6.68 8.13 -2.85
C ASP A 98 -6.42 9.60 -3.23
N TYR A 99 -6.22 9.82 -4.52
CA TYR A 99 -6.02 11.14 -5.11
C TYR A 99 -7.35 11.77 -5.56
N SER A 100 -8.51 11.32 -5.08
CA SER A 100 -9.80 11.90 -5.46
C SER A 100 -9.93 13.39 -5.06
N PRO A 101 -10.48 14.26 -5.93
CA PRO A 101 -10.61 15.70 -5.65
C PRO A 101 -11.32 16.03 -4.33
N ILE A 102 -12.24 15.16 -3.89
CA ILE A 102 -12.96 15.30 -2.62
C ILE A 102 -11.99 15.15 -1.45
N MET A 103 -11.12 14.13 -1.46
CA MET A 103 -10.11 13.94 -0.42
C MET A 103 -9.07 15.06 -0.37
N PHE A 104 -8.73 15.68 -1.51
CA PHE A 104 -7.87 16.86 -1.51
C PHE A 104 -8.49 18.00 -0.70
N VAL A 105 -9.77 18.27 -0.94
CA VAL A 105 -10.53 19.33 -0.26
C VAL A 105 -10.69 18.99 1.22
N ASP A 106 -11.10 17.78 1.58
CA ASP A 106 -11.24 17.35 2.98
C ASP A 106 -9.92 17.41 3.75
N LYS A 107 -8.80 17.06 3.10
CA LYS A 107 -7.47 17.12 3.72
C LYS A 107 -6.96 18.55 3.87
N LEU A 108 -7.26 19.42 2.92
CA LEU A 108 -7.04 20.86 3.05
C LEU A 108 -7.86 21.43 4.20
N LEU A 109 -9.17 21.12 4.26
CA LEU A 109 -10.10 21.62 5.25
C LEU A 109 -9.76 21.16 6.68
N SER A 110 -9.51 19.87 6.88
CA SER A 110 -9.14 19.31 8.19
C SER A 110 -7.79 19.81 8.72
N LYS A 111 -6.87 20.21 7.83
CA LYS A 111 -5.57 20.80 8.22
C LYS A 111 -5.66 22.31 8.41
N THR A 112 -6.50 23.01 7.64
CA THR A 112 -6.85 24.40 7.95
C THR A 112 -7.52 24.50 9.31
N ASP A 113 -8.38 23.55 9.69
CA ASP A 113 -8.99 23.52 11.03
C ASP A 113 -7.94 23.33 12.14
N LYS A 114 -6.91 22.50 11.94
CA LYS A 114 -5.82 22.33 12.92
C LYS A 114 -4.91 23.56 13.03
N LEU A 115 -4.61 24.21 11.91
CA LEU A 115 -3.88 25.48 11.88
C LEU A 115 -4.73 26.61 12.49
N LEU A 116 -6.02 26.67 12.18
CA LEU A 116 -6.98 27.60 12.79
C LEU A 116 -7.13 27.35 14.28
N THR A 117 -7.14 26.09 14.74
CA THR A 117 -7.22 25.74 16.18
C THR A 117 -5.93 26.11 16.92
N ALA A 118 -4.77 25.91 16.31
CA ALA A 118 -3.48 26.36 16.85
C ALA A 118 -3.35 27.90 16.89
N TYR A 119 -4.04 28.61 15.99
CA TYR A 119 -4.12 30.08 16.00
C TYR A 119 -5.24 30.60 16.93
N ALA A 120 -6.32 29.84 17.14
CA ALA A 120 -7.50 30.20 17.93
C ALA A 120 -7.28 30.13 19.46
N GLU A 121 -6.15 29.60 19.93
CA GLU A 121 -5.70 29.80 21.32
C GLU A 121 -5.27 31.26 21.59
N LYS A 122 -5.26 32.12 20.57
CA LYS A 122 -5.33 33.58 20.71
C LYS A 122 -6.62 34.09 20.07
N GLU A 123 -7.61 34.33 20.93
CA GLU A 123 -8.91 34.96 20.64
C GLU A 123 -9.87 34.13 19.77
N THR A 124 -10.69 33.33 20.45
CA THR A 124 -11.93 32.75 19.91
C THR A 124 -13.12 33.41 20.59
N VAL A 125 -14.04 34.03 19.84
CA VAL A 125 -15.52 33.92 19.94
C VAL A 125 -16.10 34.62 18.69
N GLU A 126 -16.47 33.88 17.62
CA GLU A 126 -17.52 34.30 16.64
C GLU A 126 -17.68 33.28 15.48
N ILE A 127 -16.69 32.44 15.19
CA ILE A 127 -16.72 31.55 14.00
C ILE A 127 -17.54 30.26 14.23
N LYS A 128 -17.68 29.81 15.49
CA LYS A 128 -18.32 28.52 15.83
C LYS A 128 -19.83 28.48 15.51
N GLU A 129 -20.54 29.57 15.75
CA GLU A 129 -22.00 29.66 15.48
C GLU A 129 -22.35 29.69 13.99
N SER A 130 -21.43 30.12 13.12
CA SER A 130 -21.70 30.19 11.68
C SER A 130 -21.53 28.82 10.98
N ILE A 131 -20.63 27.98 11.48
CA ILE A 131 -20.34 26.66 10.89
C ILE A 131 -21.41 25.64 11.28
N GLU A 132 -21.88 25.64 12.53
CA GLU A 132 -22.98 24.75 12.98
C GLU A 132 -24.31 25.06 12.28
N ASN A 133 -24.56 26.33 11.93
CA ASN A 133 -25.75 26.73 11.18
C ASN A 133 -25.70 26.38 9.67
N LEU A 134 -24.50 26.14 9.11
CA LEU A 134 -24.32 25.71 7.70
C LEU A 134 -24.52 24.20 7.55
N THR A 135 -24.01 23.41 8.49
CA THR A 135 -24.10 21.93 8.45
C THR A 135 -25.52 21.42 8.70
N GLU A 136 -26.31 22.04 9.57
CA GLU A 136 -27.69 21.60 9.85
C GLU A 136 -28.68 21.91 8.70
N LYS A 137 -28.42 22.99 7.93
CA LYS A 137 -29.29 23.45 6.84
C LYS A 137 -29.07 22.69 5.54
N GLU A 138 -27.86 22.20 5.29
CA GLU A 138 -27.53 21.42 4.09
C GLU A 138 -27.87 19.93 4.23
N PHE A 139 -27.83 19.36 5.44
CA PHE A 139 -28.17 17.95 5.65
C PHE A 139 -29.67 17.63 5.48
N LYS A 140 -30.56 18.61 5.67
CA LYS A 140 -32.03 18.44 5.55
C LYS A 140 -32.58 18.55 4.12
N LYS A 141 -31.77 18.91 3.11
CA LYS A 141 -32.21 18.99 1.71
C LYS A 141 -31.55 17.91 0.86
N GLY A 142 -32.14 16.72 0.89
CA GLY A 142 -31.88 15.67 -0.09
C GLY A 142 -32.02 16.20 -1.52
N GLY A 143 -30.93 16.16 -2.27
CA GLY A 143 -30.83 16.70 -3.62
C GLY A 143 -29.39 16.66 -4.13
N LEU A 144 -28.79 15.46 -4.16
CA LEU A 144 -27.48 15.24 -4.78
C LEU A 144 -27.50 15.71 -6.25
N PHE A 145 -26.44 16.43 -6.64
CA PHE A 145 -26.12 16.84 -8.02
C PHE A 145 -27.10 17.79 -8.72
N LYS A 146 -27.09 19.09 -8.35
CA LYS A 146 -27.36 20.23 -9.27
C LYS A 146 -27.20 21.59 -8.56
N ARG A 147 -25.97 22.04 -8.34
CA ARG A 147 -25.55 23.47 -8.31
C ARG A 147 -24.15 23.61 -7.68
N PHE A 148 -23.11 23.45 -8.50
CA PHE A 148 -21.82 24.14 -8.31
C PHE A 148 -21.15 24.41 -9.67
N PHE A 149 -21.96 24.78 -10.67
CA PHE A 149 -21.48 25.36 -11.91
C PHE A 149 -22.17 26.71 -12.11
N SER A 150 -21.45 27.78 -11.77
CA SER A 150 -21.67 29.08 -12.38
C SER A 150 -20.63 29.22 -13.49
N ILE A 151 -21.05 28.92 -14.73
CA ILE A 151 -20.27 29.21 -15.94
C ILE A 151 -20.38 30.72 -16.16
N SER A 152 -19.34 31.48 -15.80
CA SER A 152 -19.16 32.84 -16.32
C SER A 152 -18.16 32.78 -17.47
N ARG A 153 -18.64 33.02 -18.69
CA ARG A 153 -17.78 33.33 -19.84
C ARG A 153 -17.05 34.65 -19.56
N LYS A 154 -15.72 34.66 -19.73
CA LYS A 154 -14.82 35.81 -19.89
C LYS A 154 -15.29 37.11 -19.19
N LYS A 155 -14.73 37.42 -18.02
CA LYS A 155 -14.74 38.80 -17.50
C LYS A 155 -13.41 39.46 -17.84
N THR A 156 -13.43 40.28 -18.89
CA THR A 156 -12.39 41.28 -19.12
C THR A 156 -12.88 42.57 -18.42
N SER A 157 -12.19 43.04 -17.39
CA SER A 157 -12.45 44.37 -16.83
C SER A 157 -11.42 45.34 -17.38
N VAL A 158 -11.85 46.23 -18.29
CA VAL A 158 -11.07 47.39 -18.74
C VAL A 158 -11.72 48.61 -18.07
N THR A 159 -10.94 49.37 -17.29
CA THR A 159 -11.41 50.60 -16.65
C THR A 159 -10.34 51.68 -16.76
N GLU A 160 -10.75 52.92 -17.03
CA GLU A 160 -9.87 54.06 -17.35
C GLU A 160 -9.22 54.71 -16.12
N SER A 161 -9.54 54.27 -14.90
CA SER A 161 -8.96 54.86 -13.70
C SER A 161 -9.10 53.92 -12.50
N LYS A 162 -7.94 53.42 -12.04
CA LYS A 162 -7.62 52.66 -10.80
C LYS A 162 -8.59 51.55 -10.38
N VAL A 163 -8.08 50.32 -10.25
CA VAL A 163 -8.80 49.19 -9.66
C VAL A 163 -8.32 49.02 -8.21
N ASP A 164 -9.10 49.47 -7.24
CA ASP A 164 -8.82 49.28 -5.81
C ASP A 164 -9.64 48.08 -5.28
N GLY A 165 -8.96 47.08 -4.72
CA GLY A 165 -9.56 45.96 -3.99
C GLY A 165 -9.07 45.95 -2.54
N ILE A 166 -9.87 46.45 -1.60
CA ILE A 166 -9.55 46.49 -0.17
C ILE A 166 -10.42 45.47 0.56
N THR A 167 -9.83 44.44 1.16
CA THR A 167 -10.54 43.50 2.05
C THR A 167 -9.74 43.24 3.32
N VAL A 168 -10.46 42.99 4.42
CA VAL A 168 -9.88 42.98 5.79
C VAL A 168 -9.20 41.64 6.13
N ASN A 169 -9.38 40.56 5.34
CA ASN A 169 -8.92 39.22 5.74
C ASN A 169 -8.18 38.43 4.64
N LYS A 170 -8.82 38.10 3.51
CA LYS A 170 -8.17 37.34 2.41
C LYS A 170 -8.76 37.71 1.04
N VAL A 171 -7.96 37.63 -0.01
CA VAL A 171 -8.41 37.69 -1.41
C VAL A 171 -7.95 36.42 -2.12
N ASP A 172 -8.90 35.56 -2.51
CA ASP A 172 -8.66 34.33 -3.26
C ASP A 172 -9.21 34.46 -4.68
N ILE A 173 -8.36 34.31 -5.70
CA ILE A 173 -8.78 34.26 -7.11
C ILE A 173 -8.40 32.88 -7.68
N VAL A 174 -9.41 32.04 -7.94
CA VAL A 174 -9.24 30.68 -8.49
C VAL A 174 -9.97 30.58 -9.83
N THR A 175 -9.25 30.28 -10.91
CA THR A 175 -9.83 30.12 -12.25
C THR A 175 -9.14 29.01 -13.03
N MET A 176 -9.92 28.24 -13.78
CA MET A 176 -9.44 27.07 -14.52
C MET A 176 -8.63 27.39 -15.78
N ASN A 177 -8.55 28.66 -16.24
CA ASN A 177 -7.94 28.95 -17.54
C ASN A 177 -6.91 30.09 -17.55
N LYS A 178 -7.34 31.35 -17.34
CA LYS A 178 -6.43 32.51 -17.31
C LYS A 178 -6.98 33.62 -16.40
N VAL A 179 -6.08 34.39 -15.78
CA VAL A 179 -6.37 35.67 -15.09
C VAL A 179 -5.61 36.76 -15.86
N ASP A 180 -6.33 37.76 -16.38
CA ASP A 180 -5.75 38.93 -17.05
C ASP A 180 -6.15 40.20 -16.28
N VAL A 181 -5.17 41.00 -15.84
CA VAL A 181 -5.36 42.32 -15.21
C VAL A 181 -4.53 43.34 -15.97
N ALA A 182 -5.17 44.37 -16.54
CA ALA A 182 -4.51 45.42 -17.32
C ALA A 182 -5.00 46.80 -16.87
N THR A 183 -4.08 47.68 -16.47
CA THR A 183 -4.35 49.07 -16.07
C THR A 183 -3.21 49.96 -16.54
N MET A 184 -3.48 51.27 -16.75
CA MET A 184 -2.49 52.22 -17.26
C MET A 184 -1.53 52.78 -16.20
N ASN A 185 -1.80 52.63 -14.90
CA ASN A 185 -0.97 53.21 -13.83
C ASN A 185 -0.42 52.16 -12.86
N GLU A 186 -1.20 51.74 -11.86
CA GLU A 186 -0.76 50.82 -10.81
C GLU A 186 -1.86 49.80 -10.48
N VAL A 187 -1.46 48.65 -9.93
CA VAL A 187 -2.33 47.60 -9.39
C VAL A 187 -1.93 47.38 -7.93
N ASP A 188 -2.75 47.82 -6.99
CA ASP A 188 -2.51 47.66 -5.57
C ASP A 188 -3.41 46.55 -5.00
N VAL A 189 -2.79 45.49 -4.49
CA VAL A 189 -3.49 44.44 -3.73
C VAL A 189 -2.93 44.43 -2.32
N THR A 190 -3.71 44.92 -1.35
CA THR A 190 -3.31 45.03 0.07
C THR A 190 -4.23 44.17 0.93
N THR A 191 -3.66 43.20 1.65
CA THR A 191 -4.39 42.31 2.58
C THR A 191 -3.53 42.07 3.82
N MET A 192 -4.18 41.87 4.98
CA MET A 192 -3.51 41.68 6.25
C MET A 192 -2.88 40.29 6.44
N ASN A 193 -3.25 39.29 5.62
CA ASN A 193 -2.77 37.91 5.80
C ASN A 193 -2.12 37.32 4.54
N LYS A 194 -2.88 37.04 3.47
CA LYS A 194 -2.35 36.35 2.26
C LYS A 194 -3.12 36.73 0.99
N VAL A 195 -2.42 36.74 -0.14
CA VAL A 195 -3.00 36.78 -1.51
C VAL A 195 -2.66 35.44 -2.18
N ASP A 196 -3.67 34.63 -2.51
CA ASP A 196 -3.48 33.39 -3.28
C ASP A 196 -4.10 33.54 -4.68
N VAL A 197 -3.29 33.36 -5.74
CA VAL A 197 -3.75 33.33 -7.13
C VAL A 197 -3.39 31.98 -7.74
N THR A 198 -4.39 31.16 -8.05
CA THR A 198 -4.18 29.78 -8.55
C THR A 198 -4.86 29.60 -9.91
N THR A 199 -4.07 29.29 -10.93
CA THR A 199 -4.55 29.00 -12.30
C THR A 199 -3.76 27.85 -12.93
N MET A 200 -4.41 27.08 -13.82
CA MET A 200 -3.80 25.89 -14.42
C MET A 200 -2.86 26.20 -15.60
N ASN A 201 -2.85 27.41 -16.16
CA ASN A 201 -2.17 27.68 -17.42
C ASN A 201 -1.18 28.86 -17.39
N LYS A 202 -1.66 30.11 -17.30
CA LYS A 202 -0.77 31.29 -17.32
C LYS A 202 -1.36 32.46 -16.52
N VAL A 203 -0.51 33.19 -15.80
CA VAL A 203 -0.84 34.48 -15.17
C VAL A 203 -0.04 35.57 -15.89
N ASP A 204 -0.72 36.53 -16.53
CA ASP A 204 -0.06 37.69 -17.16
C ASP A 204 -0.48 38.96 -16.39
N VAL A 205 0.49 39.69 -15.83
CA VAL A 205 0.29 41.02 -15.21
C VAL A 205 1.13 42.02 -15.97
N THR A 206 0.51 43.00 -16.62
CA THR A 206 1.19 44.02 -17.45
C THR A 206 0.88 45.41 -16.91
N THR A 207 1.91 46.15 -16.49
CA THR A 207 1.81 47.53 -15.99
C THR A 207 2.99 48.35 -16.56
N MET A 208 2.82 49.66 -16.72
CA MET A 208 3.86 50.52 -17.29
C MET A 208 4.93 50.97 -16.29
N ASN A 209 4.71 50.83 -14.97
CA ASN A 209 5.63 51.36 -13.96
C ASN A 209 6.14 50.31 -12.95
N LYS A 210 5.29 49.82 -12.03
CA LYS A 210 5.73 48.88 -10.98
C LYS A 210 4.58 47.97 -10.52
N VAL A 211 4.92 46.78 -10.03
CA VAL A 211 4.02 45.84 -9.36
C VAL A 211 4.55 45.65 -7.93
N ASN A 212 3.77 46.00 -6.91
CA ASN A 212 4.10 45.75 -5.51
C ASN A 212 3.14 44.71 -4.92
N ILE A 213 3.66 43.54 -4.54
CA ILE A 213 2.95 42.53 -3.76
C ILE A 213 3.66 42.45 -2.42
N THR A 214 3.06 43.03 -1.37
CA THR A 214 3.67 43.05 -0.04
C THR A 214 2.75 42.29 0.93
N PRO A 215 3.05 41.03 1.27
CA PRO A 215 2.42 40.41 2.43
C PRO A 215 2.99 41.11 3.67
N ASN A 216 2.17 41.83 4.42
CA ASN A 216 2.64 42.47 5.66
C ASN A 216 2.62 41.45 6.80
N ILE A 217 3.41 40.39 6.68
CA ILE A 217 3.79 39.54 7.81
C ILE A 217 5.14 40.09 8.26
N LYS A 218 5.21 40.61 9.49
CA LYS A 218 6.51 40.86 10.12
C LYS A 218 7.24 39.52 10.15
N ASP A 219 8.28 39.40 9.34
CA ASP A 219 9.18 38.24 9.18
C ASP A 219 9.93 37.83 10.47
N SER A 220 9.56 38.40 11.61
CA SER A 220 10.31 38.33 12.87
C SER A 220 9.69 37.42 13.94
N THR A 221 8.65 36.62 13.66
CA THR A 221 7.97 35.83 14.72
C THR A 221 7.65 34.36 14.40
N MET A 222 8.04 33.79 13.26
CA MET A 222 7.86 32.34 13.04
C MET A 222 9.03 31.55 13.62
N SER A 223 8.72 30.57 14.47
CA SER A 223 9.73 29.65 15.00
C SER A 223 10.29 28.76 13.88
N GLU A 224 11.50 28.22 14.04
CA GLU A 224 12.08 27.28 13.06
C GLU A 224 11.20 26.05 12.85
N ALA A 225 10.51 25.59 13.90
CA ALA A 225 9.56 24.48 13.83
C ALA A 225 8.34 24.79 12.96
N ASP A 226 7.86 26.03 12.94
CA ASP A 226 6.73 26.43 12.09
C ASP A 226 7.13 26.52 10.62
N LYS A 227 8.37 26.96 10.34
CA LYS A 227 8.95 26.96 8.99
C LYS A 227 9.15 25.55 8.44
N GLU A 228 9.57 24.60 9.28
CA GLU A 228 9.68 23.19 8.90
C GLU A 228 8.32 22.56 8.59
N LYS A 229 7.31 22.81 9.43
CA LYS A 229 5.94 22.35 9.19
C LYS A 229 5.36 22.91 7.90
N GLU A 230 5.56 24.21 7.63
CA GLU A 230 5.12 24.83 6.38
C GLU A 230 5.76 24.16 5.16
N LYS A 231 7.07 23.91 5.21
CA LYS A 231 7.80 23.20 4.15
C LYS A 231 7.28 21.77 3.94
N GLU A 232 6.96 21.07 5.02
CA GLU A 232 6.35 19.74 4.97
C GLU A 232 4.97 19.78 4.30
N TYR A 233 4.13 20.76 4.66
CA TYR A 233 2.81 20.95 4.04
C TYR A 233 2.90 21.23 2.54
N PHE A 234 3.79 22.14 2.12
CA PHE A 234 4.00 22.42 0.71
C PHE A 234 4.49 21.19 -0.05
N THR A 235 5.40 20.42 0.55
CA THR A 235 5.91 19.18 -0.04
C THR A 235 4.79 18.15 -0.22
N GLU A 236 3.95 17.98 0.80
CA GLU A 236 2.82 17.05 0.76
C GLU A 236 1.77 17.46 -0.29
N ALA A 237 1.47 18.75 -0.40
CA ALA A 237 0.54 19.28 -1.41
C ALA A 237 1.08 19.06 -2.84
N ILE A 238 2.37 19.30 -3.08
CA ILE A 238 3.01 19.03 -4.38
C ILE A 238 2.97 17.53 -4.71
N MET A 239 3.25 16.67 -3.73
CA MET A 239 3.20 15.22 -3.92
C MET A 239 1.78 14.75 -4.24
N TYR A 240 0.77 15.33 -3.58
CA TYR A 240 -0.63 15.04 -3.88
C TYR A 240 -1.00 15.43 -5.32
N LEU A 241 -0.63 16.63 -5.77
CA LEU A 241 -0.90 17.09 -7.14
C LEU A 241 -0.23 16.21 -8.20
N LYS A 242 1.03 15.79 -7.95
CA LYS A 242 1.73 14.84 -8.82
C LYS A 242 1.05 13.47 -8.84
N GLY A 243 0.60 12.98 -7.68
CA GLY A 243 -0.15 11.74 -7.57
C GLY A 243 -1.49 11.80 -8.29
N PHE A 244 -2.21 12.91 -8.18
CA PHE A 244 -3.43 13.18 -8.95
C PHE A 244 -3.16 13.15 -10.45
N GLU A 245 -2.12 13.84 -10.94
CA GLU A 245 -1.74 13.79 -12.36
C GLU A 245 -1.46 12.35 -12.80
N ASN A 246 -0.68 11.59 -12.03
CA ASN A 246 -0.34 10.20 -12.32
C ASN A 246 -1.56 9.28 -12.36
N ALA A 247 -2.50 9.43 -11.43
CA ALA A 247 -3.67 8.56 -11.33
C ALA A 247 -4.58 8.60 -12.57
N TYR A 248 -4.57 9.70 -13.32
CA TYR A 248 -5.37 9.90 -14.53
C TYR A 248 -4.52 9.93 -15.82
N ASN A 249 -3.19 9.77 -15.72
CA ASN A 249 -2.29 9.80 -16.87
C ASN A 249 -1.90 8.38 -17.30
N PRO A 250 -2.36 7.90 -18.48
CA PRO A 250 -2.07 6.54 -18.94
C PRO A 250 -0.59 6.28 -19.28
N TRP A 251 0.23 7.34 -19.34
CA TRP A 251 1.66 7.27 -19.66
C TRP A 251 2.57 7.21 -18.43
N LYS A 252 2.00 7.26 -17.22
CA LYS A 252 2.74 7.20 -15.96
C LYS A 252 2.18 6.09 -15.06
N PRO A 253 2.99 5.54 -14.13
CA PRO A 253 2.47 4.65 -13.10
C PRO A 253 1.43 5.38 -12.24
N LYS A 254 0.36 4.68 -11.86
CA LYS A 254 -0.76 5.23 -11.08
C LYS A 254 -0.31 5.84 -9.75
N TYR A 255 0.67 5.22 -9.08
CA TYR A 255 1.12 5.61 -7.76
C TYR A 255 2.58 6.09 -7.75
N LEU A 256 2.84 7.13 -6.95
CA LEU A 256 4.19 7.55 -6.60
C LEU A 256 4.75 6.63 -5.51
N PRO A 257 6.03 6.25 -5.57
CA PRO A 257 6.58 5.27 -4.66
C PRO A 257 7.00 5.84 -3.30
N ASN A 258 7.07 7.16 -3.15
CA ASN A 258 7.71 7.83 -2.02
C ASN A 258 7.15 7.43 -0.66
N LYS A 259 5.82 7.37 -0.53
CA LYS A 259 5.18 6.97 0.73
C LYS A 259 5.39 5.49 1.05
N PHE A 260 5.28 4.63 0.03
CA PHE A 260 5.54 3.21 0.18
C PHE A 260 7.00 2.94 0.56
N GLU A 261 7.96 3.61 -0.09
CA GLU A 261 9.38 3.49 0.23
C GLU A 261 9.69 4.03 1.63
N LYS A 262 9.06 5.14 2.06
CA LYS A 262 9.17 5.66 3.42
C LYS A 262 8.66 4.64 4.44
N LEU A 263 7.49 4.05 4.19
CA LEU A 263 6.92 3.01 5.06
C LEU A 263 7.85 1.79 5.16
N LEU A 264 8.38 1.30 4.04
CA LEU A 264 9.34 0.19 4.06
C LEU A 264 10.64 0.56 4.79
N GLN A 265 11.10 1.81 4.67
CA GLN A 265 12.27 2.31 5.40
C GLN A 265 12.01 2.37 6.92
N GLU A 266 10.81 2.73 7.35
CA GLU A 266 10.43 2.79 8.77
C GLU A 266 10.24 1.39 9.36
N THR A 267 9.67 0.44 8.60
CA THR A 267 9.44 -0.93 9.07
C THR A 267 10.71 -1.79 9.04
N PHE A 268 11.45 -1.77 7.94
CA PHE A 268 12.60 -2.66 7.68
C PHE A 268 13.95 -2.00 7.90
N GLU A 269 14.00 -0.68 8.12
CA GLU A 269 15.22 0.04 8.49
C GLU A 269 16.42 -0.24 7.55
N GLN A 270 17.48 -0.85 8.08
CA GLN A 270 18.69 -1.26 7.35
C GLN A 270 18.89 -2.79 7.38
N THR A 271 17.83 -3.56 7.64
CA THR A 271 17.92 -5.02 7.67
C THR A 271 18.16 -5.59 6.27
N LYS A 272 19.02 -6.59 6.21
CA LYS A 272 19.44 -7.28 5.00
C LYS A 272 18.90 -8.70 4.97
N LEU A 273 18.85 -9.31 3.80
CA LEU A 273 18.37 -10.69 3.65
C LEU A 273 19.12 -11.70 4.51
N LYS A 274 20.43 -11.54 4.73
CA LYS A 274 21.19 -12.43 5.62
C LYS A 274 20.76 -12.35 7.08
N ASP A 275 20.09 -11.27 7.48
CA ASP A 275 19.69 -11.05 8.88
C ASP A 275 18.35 -11.74 9.20
N THR A 276 17.77 -12.51 8.25
CA THR A 276 16.53 -13.29 8.50
C THR A 276 16.67 -14.23 9.69
N VAL A 277 15.68 -14.20 10.58
CA VAL A 277 15.66 -14.96 11.84
C VAL A 277 15.52 -16.47 11.67
N ASN A 278 15.83 -17.21 12.74
CA ASN A 278 15.47 -18.62 12.91
C ASN A 278 16.00 -19.59 11.83
N ASN A 279 17.02 -19.20 11.06
CA ASN A 279 17.47 -19.91 9.86
C ASN A 279 16.34 -20.18 8.84
N VAL A 280 15.28 -19.35 8.87
CA VAL A 280 14.20 -19.43 7.89
C VAL A 280 14.74 -18.96 6.55
N THR A 281 14.56 -19.79 5.53
CA THR A 281 14.90 -19.37 4.17
C THR A 281 13.73 -18.60 3.58
N VAL A 282 13.97 -17.35 3.21
CA VAL A 282 12.97 -16.52 2.53
C VAL A 282 13.21 -16.56 1.04
N ILE A 283 12.14 -16.59 0.24
CA ILE A 283 12.20 -16.56 -1.23
C ILE A 283 11.22 -15.49 -1.74
N VAL A 284 11.72 -14.55 -2.54
CA VAL A 284 10.95 -13.42 -3.06
C VAL A 284 11.16 -13.31 -4.58
N PRO A 285 10.15 -13.62 -5.40
CA PRO A 285 10.24 -13.48 -6.85
C PRO A 285 10.18 -12.02 -7.30
N SER A 286 10.94 -11.69 -8.33
CA SER A 286 10.88 -10.42 -9.06
C SER A 286 11.43 -10.60 -10.47
N TYR A 287 11.09 -9.71 -11.40
CA TYR A 287 11.57 -9.78 -12.78
C TYR A 287 12.51 -8.63 -13.09
N ASN A 288 13.75 -8.94 -13.45
CA ASN A 288 14.78 -7.97 -13.79
C ASN A 288 14.60 -7.52 -15.24
N ILE A 289 14.10 -6.29 -15.43
CA ILE A 289 13.86 -5.72 -16.76
C ILE A 289 15.14 -5.18 -17.41
N THR A 290 16.24 -5.09 -16.67
CA THR A 290 17.52 -4.60 -17.20
C THR A 290 18.23 -5.66 -18.03
N ASN A 291 18.18 -6.92 -17.59
CA ASN A 291 18.76 -8.05 -18.29
C ASN A 291 17.71 -8.99 -18.94
N GLY A 292 16.42 -8.85 -18.61
CA GLY A 292 15.35 -9.66 -19.18
C GLY A 292 15.19 -11.03 -18.51
N GLU A 293 15.59 -11.17 -17.25
CA GLU A 293 15.59 -12.44 -16.53
C GLU A 293 14.72 -12.38 -15.28
N TYR A 294 14.11 -13.51 -14.90
CA TYR A 294 13.47 -13.63 -13.60
C TYR A 294 14.54 -13.79 -12.50
N THR A 295 14.22 -13.36 -11.29
CA THR A 295 15.10 -13.46 -10.13
C THR A 295 14.30 -13.91 -8.91
N PHE A 296 14.85 -14.86 -8.17
CA PHE A 296 14.34 -15.26 -6.86
C PHE A 296 15.32 -14.75 -5.80
N PHE A 297 15.03 -13.59 -5.21
CA PHE A 297 15.80 -13.11 -4.07
C PHE A 297 15.62 -14.07 -2.91
N THR A 298 16.71 -14.45 -2.25
CA THR A 298 16.63 -15.43 -1.16
C THR A 298 17.70 -15.17 -0.11
N SER A 299 17.36 -15.42 1.16
CA SER A 299 18.33 -15.36 2.26
C SER A 299 19.37 -16.48 2.22
N ASN A 300 19.16 -17.53 1.40
CA ASN A 300 20.07 -18.66 1.25
C ASN A 300 20.93 -18.59 -0.03
N ASN A 301 21.18 -17.40 -0.56
CA ASN A 301 22.12 -17.18 -1.67
C ASN A 301 23.15 -16.12 -1.25
N PRO A 302 24.46 -16.45 -1.28
CA PRO A 302 25.55 -15.51 -0.97
C PRO A 302 25.50 -14.19 -1.74
N GLU A 303 25.01 -14.20 -2.99
CA GLU A 303 24.89 -12.99 -3.82
C GLU A 303 23.80 -12.04 -3.32
N HIS A 304 22.82 -12.57 -2.58
CA HIS A 304 21.66 -11.82 -2.09
C HIS A 304 21.81 -11.37 -0.63
N GLU A 305 22.78 -11.92 0.12
CA GLU A 305 22.95 -11.70 1.56
C GLU A 305 22.94 -10.23 1.97
N ASN A 306 23.56 -9.36 1.18
CA ASN A 306 23.73 -7.94 1.49
C ASN A 306 22.62 -7.03 0.95
N LEU A 307 21.62 -7.58 0.27
CA LEU A 307 20.48 -6.82 -0.23
C LEU A 307 19.57 -6.42 0.92
N PHE A 308 19.11 -5.16 0.92
CA PHE A 308 18.16 -4.69 1.93
C PHE A 308 16.78 -5.29 1.70
N MET A 309 16.11 -5.70 2.78
CA MET A 309 14.77 -6.29 2.72
C MET A 309 13.77 -5.31 2.07
N LYS A 310 13.81 -4.03 2.44
CA LYS A 310 12.97 -2.97 1.84
C LYS A 310 13.09 -2.87 0.32
N ASP A 311 14.31 -3.02 -0.22
CA ASP A 311 14.56 -2.88 -1.66
C ASP A 311 14.05 -4.12 -2.42
N VAL A 312 14.23 -5.30 -1.83
CA VAL A 312 13.70 -6.58 -2.34
C VAL A 312 12.17 -6.58 -2.37
N ILE A 313 11.52 -6.11 -1.30
CA ILE A 313 10.07 -5.93 -1.23
C ILE A 313 9.61 -4.95 -2.30
N ARG A 314 10.27 -3.79 -2.39
CA ARG A 314 9.92 -2.74 -3.34
C ARG A 314 10.04 -3.21 -4.80
N ALA A 315 11.04 -4.04 -5.11
CA ALA A 315 11.21 -4.70 -6.41
C ALA A 315 10.10 -5.71 -6.69
N SER A 316 9.80 -6.60 -5.73
CA SER A 316 8.77 -7.63 -5.88
C SER A 316 7.35 -7.07 -5.95
N ALA A 317 7.10 -5.90 -5.35
CA ALA A 317 5.78 -5.22 -5.35
C ALA A 317 5.66 -4.12 -6.43
N ALA A 318 6.64 -3.97 -7.32
CA ALA A 318 6.65 -2.96 -8.38
C ALA A 318 5.74 -3.35 -9.56
N ALA A 319 4.42 -3.45 -9.32
CA ALA A 319 3.48 -3.93 -10.33
C ALA A 319 3.44 -2.97 -11.54
N PRO A 320 3.64 -3.47 -12.78
CA PRO A 320 3.53 -2.64 -13.98
C PRO A 320 2.20 -1.89 -14.01
N SER A 321 2.22 -0.64 -14.48
CA SER A 321 1.12 0.34 -14.43
C SER A 321 0.75 0.89 -13.04
N TYR A 322 1.06 0.21 -11.94
CA TYR A 322 0.78 0.70 -10.58
C TYR A 322 1.94 1.49 -10.01
N PHE A 323 3.14 0.90 -10.01
CA PHE A 323 4.34 1.50 -9.43
C PHE A 323 5.47 1.56 -10.46
N PRO A 324 6.38 2.54 -10.36
CA PRO A 324 7.63 2.50 -11.11
C PRO A 324 8.47 1.29 -10.68
N ALA A 325 9.36 0.84 -11.58
CA ALA A 325 10.28 -0.27 -11.32
C ALA A 325 11.11 -0.01 -10.04
N GLY A 326 11.27 -1.03 -9.21
CA GLY A 326 12.17 -1.00 -8.06
C GLY A 326 13.63 -1.05 -8.52
N LYS A 327 14.53 -0.40 -7.80
CA LYS A 327 15.95 -0.35 -8.15
C LYS A 327 16.78 -1.07 -7.09
N ILE A 328 17.64 -1.99 -7.52
CA ILE A 328 18.63 -2.66 -6.66
C ILE A 328 19.98 -2.60 -7.38
N GLY A 329 20.94 -1.88 -6.79
CA GLY A 329 22.22 -1.59 -7.45
C GLY A 329 22.01 -0.82 -8.76
N SER A 330 22.54 -1.36 -9.86
CA SER A 330 22.37 -0.82 -11.22
C SER A 330 21.14 -1.34 -11.95
N ASN A 331 20.43 -2.33 -11.38
CA ASN A 331 19.35 -3.05 -12.06
C ASN A 331 17.97 -2.55 -11.63
N TYR A 332 17.03 -2.64 -12.56
CA TYR A 332 15.62 -2.34 -12.39
C TYR A 332 14.77 -3.59 -12.44
N PHE A 333 13.80 -3.64 -11.54
CA PHE A 333 12.96 -4.80 -11.28
C PHE A 333 11.49 -4.44 -11.27
N VAL A 334 10.66 -5.36 -11.74
CA VAL A 334 9.19 -5.27 -11.64
C VAL A 334 8.64 -6.46 -10.84
N ASP A 335 7.35 -6.36 -10.52
CA ASP A 335 6.65 -7.31 -9.67
C ASP A 335 6.83 -8.77 -10.12
N GLY A 336 7.05 -9.67 -9.16
CA GLY A 336 7.21 -11.09 -9.43
C GLY A 336 5.95 -11.75 -9.99
N GLY A 337 4.77 -11.14 -9.80
CA GLY A 337 3.49 -11.59 -10.31
C GLY A 337 3.42 -11.71 -11.83
N VAL A 338 4.32 -11.03 -12.56
CA VAL A 338 4.42 -11.17 -14.02
C VAL A 338 4.77 -12.59 -14.48
N PHE A 339 5.36 -13.42 -13.61
CA PHE A 339 5.73 -14.80 -13.93
C PHE A 339 5.47 -15.82 -12.80
N SER A 340 5.45 -15.37 -11.54
CA SER A 340 5.29 -16.22 -10.36
C SER A 340 4.42 -15.54 -9.30
N ASN A 341 3.15 -15.29 -9.61
CA ASN A 341 2.20 -14.70 -8.65
C ASN A 341 1.87 -15.67 -7.50
N ASN A 342 1.87 -16.97 -7.77
CA ASN A 342 1.86 -18.04 -6.77
C ASN A 342 3.24 -18.71 -6.71
N PRO A 343 4.10 -18.36 -5.74
CA PRO A 343 5.48 -18.85 -5.69
C PRO A 343 5.63 -20.26 -5.10
N THR A 344 4.53 -20.99 -4.92
CA THR A 344 4.52 -22.29 -4.20
C THR A 344 5.41 -23.32 -4.86
N VAL A 345 5.32 -23.49 -6.18
CA VAL A 345 6.09 -24.51 -6.90
C VAL A 345 7.58 -24.22 -6.79
N MET A 346 7.99 -22.96 -6.97
CA MET A 346 9.40 -22.61 -6.82
C MET A 346 9.89 -22.81 -5.40
N ALA A 347 9.12 -22.37 -4.40
CA ALA A 347 9.47 -22.58 -2.99
C ALA A 347 9.68 -24.05 -2.66
N TYR A 348 8.81 -24.92 -3.18
CA TYR A 348 8.93 -26.36 -3.04
C TYR A 348 10.16 -26.94 -3.76
N LEU A 349 10.47 -26.49 -4.97
CA LEU A 349 11.66 -26.94 -5.71
C LEU A 349 12.97 -26.52 -5.01
N GLU A 350 13.05 -25.28 -4.52
CA GLU A 350 14.18 -24.84 -3.70
C GLU A 350 14.29 -25.66 -2.41
N ALA A 351 13.17 -25.94 -1.75
CA ALA A 351 13.15 -26.78 -0.56
C ALA A 351 13.68 -28.19 -0.85
N LYS A 352 13.29 -28.79 -1.96
CA LYS A 352 13.78 -30.09 -2.42
C LYS A 352 15.28 -30.06 -2.72
N ARG A 353 15.78 -28.99 -3.32
CA ARG A 353 17.21 -28.80 -3.58
C ARG A 353 18.01 -28.72 -2.27
N MET A 354 17.50 -27.98 -1.29
CA MET A 354 18.15 -27.76 0.02
C MET A 354 18.03 -28.99 0.94
N PHE A 355 16.91 -29.69 0.88
CA PHE A 355 16.53 -30.77 1.78
C PHE A 355 16.08 -32.02 1.00
N PRO A 356 16.99 -32.66 0.22
CA PRO A 356 16.62 -33.68 -0.76
C PRO A 356 15.98 -34.95 -0.16
N ASN A 357 16.32 -35.26 1.11
CA ASN A 357 15.84 -36.46 1.79
C ASN A 357 14.61 -36.21 2.68
N SER A 358 14.15 -34.97 2.77
CA SER A 358 13.06 -34.59 3.67
C SER A 358 11.69 -34.79 3.02
N LYS A 359 10.68 -34.97 3.89
CA LYS A 359 9.27 -34.84 3.49
C LYS A 359 8.84 -33.40 3.60
N PHE A 360 7.81 -32.99 2.87
CA PHE A 360 7.33 -31.61 2.90
C PHE A 360 5.86 -31.50 3.32
N VAL A 361 5.57 -30.44 4.06
CA VAL A 361 4.24 -29.89 4.27
C VAL A 361 4.24 -28.49 3.70
N VAL A 362 3.31 -28.21 2.79
CA VAL A 362 3.22 -26.94 2.08
C VAL A 362 1.89 -26.29 2.41
N VAL A 363 1.95 -25.09 3.01
CA VAL A 363 0.79 -24.23 3.26
C VAL A 363 0.87 -23.06 2.29
N SER A 364 -0.05 -23.02 1.33
CA SER A 364 -0.10 -21.99 0.29
C SER A 364 -1.34 -21.12 0.48
N LEU A 365 -1.14 -19.83 0.66
CA LEU A 365 -2.17 -18.85 0.97
C LEU A 365 -2.36 -17.89 -0.20
N GLY A 366 -3.56 -17.88 -0.76
CA GLY A 366 -3.97 -16.97 -1.80
C GLY A 366 -4.57 -15.68 -1.26
N THR A 367 -4.47 -14.61 -2.06
CA THR A 367 -5.13 -13.31 -1.77
C THR A 367 -6.56 -13.23 -2.33
N GLY A 368 -7.09 -14.34 -2.83
CA GLY A 368 -8.34 -14.38 -3.58
C GLY A 368 -8.18 -14.09 -5.07
N TYR A 369 -9.10 -14.65 -5.86
CA TYR A 369 -9.12 -14.49 -7.31
C TYR A 369 -10.52 -14.14 -7.82
N TYR A 370 -10.56 -13.36 -8.90
CA TYR A 370 -11.77 -13.11 -9.67
C TYR A 370 -11.47 -13.40 -11.14
N LYS A 371 -12.30 -14.24 -11.76
CA LYS A 371 -12.21 -14.58 -13.19
C LYS A 371 -13.36 -13.90 -13.91
N GLU A 372 -13.08 -12.78 -14.56
CA GLU A 372 -14.03 -12.14 -15.46
C GLU A 372 -14.18 -13.00 -16.73
N PRO A 373 -15.41 -13.35 -17.17
CA PRO A 373 -15.60 -13.93 -18.49
C PRO A 373 -15.13 -12.95 -19.57
N LEU A 374 -14.09 -13.33 -20.32
CA LEU A 374 -13.47 -12.45 -21.32
C LEU A 374 -14.07 -12.57 -22.72
N GLU A 375 -15.21 -13.25 -22.88
CA GLU A 375 -15.86 -13.44 -24.20
C GLU A 375 -16.20 -12.10 -24.87
N ALA A 376 -16.52 -11.06 -24.10
CA ALA A 376 -16.78 -9.72 -24.61
C ALA A 376 -15.58 -9.09 -25.35
N TYR A 377 -14.37 -9.59 -25.12
CA TYR A 377 -13.14 -9.10 -25.75
C TYR A 377 -12.73 -9.93 -26.98
N LYS A 378 -13.49 -10.94 -27.40
CA LYS A 378 -13.10 -11.86 -28.50
C LYS A 378 -12.75 -11.17 -29.82
N ASP A 379 -13.43 -10.05 -30.12
CA ASP A 379 -13.23 -9.24 -31.33
C ASP A 379 -12.51 -7.90 -31.03
N SER A 380 -11.83 -7.80 -29.88
CA SER A 380 -11.16 -6.58 -29.42
C SER A 380 -9.72 -6.44 -29.91
N GLY A 381 -9.25 -5.20 -30.00
CA GLY A 381 -7.86 -4.85 -30.34
C GLY A 381 -6.96 -4.63 -29.12
N VAL A 382 -5.71 -4.23 -29.38
CA VAL A 382 -4.65 -4.11 -28.36
C VAL A 382 -5.07 -3.25 -27.16
N ILE A 383 -5.67 -2.09 -27.39
CA ILE A 383 -6.01 -1.13 -26.31
C ILE A 383 -7.03 -1.73 -25.34
N GLN A 384 -8.03 -2.44 -25.84
CA GLN A 384 -9.07 -3.08 -25.05
C GLN A 384 -8.53 -4.30 -24.28
N TRP A 385 -7.55 -5.01 -24.84
CA TRP A 385 -6.95 -6.21 -24.23
C TRP A 385 -5.95 -5.92 -23.11
N ILE A 386 -5.33 -4.74 -23.06
CA ILE A 386 -4.24 -4.45 -22.10
C ILE A 386 -4.60 -4.80 -20.65
N ARG A 387 -5.76 -4.36 -20.15
CA ARG A 387 -6.17 -4.64 -18.77
C ARG A 387 -6.63 -6.10 -18.56
N PRO A 388 -7.57 -6.64 -19.38
CA PRO A 388 -7.99 -8.04 -19.25
C PRO A 388 -6.85 -9.06 -19.38
N LEU A 389 -5.84 -8.75 -20.19
CA LEU A 389 -4.70 -9.64 -20.39
C LEU A 389 -3.86 -9.77 -19.12
N ILE A 390 -3.66 -8.70 -18.36
CA ILE A 390 -2.92 -8.75 -17.08
C ILE A 390 -3.65 -9.68 -16.09
N ASP A 391 -4.95 -9.47 -15.92
CA ASP A 391 -5.77 -10.31 -15.02
C ASP A 391 -5.80 -11.77 -15.50
N LEU A 392 -5.88 -12.00 -16.81
CA LEU A 392 -5.82 -13.34 -17.40
C LEU A 392 -4.49 -14.04 -17.09
N LEU A 393 -3.36 -13.35 -17.26
CA LEU A 393 -2.04 -13.90 -17.02
C LEU A 393 -1.84 -14.26 -15.54
N PHE A 394 -2.22 -13.36 -14.62
CA PHE A 394 -2.15 -13.64 -13.18
C PHE A 394 -3.04 -14.82 -12.78
N ASN A 395 -4.30 -14.83 -13.21
CA ASN A 395 -5.22 -15.92 -12.87
C ASN A 395 -4.80 -17.26 -13.48
N SER A 396 -4.24 -17.27 -14.68
CA SER A 396 -3.75 -18.49 -15.34
C SER A 396 -2.55 -19.07 -14.60
N GLU A 397 -1.64 -18.19 -14.12
CA GLU A 397 -0.49 -18.59 -13.33
C GLU A 397 -0.88 -19.19 -11.98
N LEU A 398 -1.89 -18.62 -11.30
CA LEU A 398 -2.43 -19.14 -10.05
C LEU A 398 -2.93 -20.59 -10.21
N ASP A 399 -3.74 -20.85 -11.26
CA ASP A 399 -4.29 -22.18 -11.56
C ASP A 399 -3.18 -23.16 -11.95
N ASN A 400 -2.24 -22.72 -12.79
CA ASN A 400 -1.15 -23.56 -13.27
C ASN A 400 -0.25 -24.05 -12.12
N ASN A 401 0.14 -23.16 -11.22
CA ASN A 401 0.98 -23.51 -10.08
C ASN A 401 0.25 -24.39 -9.07
N ASP A 402 -1.03 -24.13 -8.80
CA ASP A 402 -1.81 -24.97 -7.89
C ASP A 402 -1.98 -26.40 -8.45
N ASN A 403 -2.30 -26.54 -9.74
CA ASN A 403 -2.40 -27.85 -10.38
C ASN A 403 -1.05 -28.58 -10.45
N THR A 404 0.02 -27.86 -10.76
CA THR A 404 1.38 -28.41 -10.76
C THR A 404 1.79 -28.89 -9.37
N MET A 405 1.55 -28.10 -8.32
CA MET A 405 1.87 -28.50 -6.95
C MET A 405 1.03 -29.70 -6.49
N LYS A 406 -0.25 -29.80 -6.87
CA LYS A 406 -1.08 -30.99 -6.62
C LYS A 406 -0.50 -32.25 -7.27
N LEU A 407 0.08 -32.14 -8.47
CA LEU A 407 0.74 -33.27 -9.14
C LEU A 407 2.04 -33.65 -8.42
N LEU A 408 2.90 -32.67 -8.12
CA LEU A 408 4.15 -32.88 -7.38
C LEU A 408 3.88 -33.55 -6.02
N ALA A 409 2.87 -33.08 -5.30
CA ALA A 409 2.47 -33.64 -4.01
C ALA A 409 2.05 -35.11 -4.08
N LYS A 410 1.43 -35.53 -5.17
CA LYS A 410 1.10 -36.95 -5.41
C LYS A 410 2.34 -37.78 -5.72
N ILE A 411 3.32 -37.21 -6.42
CA ILE A 411 4.53 -37.91 -6.83
C ILE A 411 5.40 -38.29 -5.63
N ASP A 412 5.58 -37.37 -4.67
CA ASP A 412 6.53 -37.57 -3.57
C ASP A 412 5.87 -37.66 -2.18
N SER A 413 4.53 -37.78 -2.15
CA SER A 413 3.72 -37.81 -0.92
C SER A 413 3.85 -36.56 -0.03
N THR A 414 4.12 -35.39 -0.63
CA THR A 414 4.06 -34.10 0.07
C THR A 414 2.63 -33.78 0.50
N THR A 415 2.47 -33.26 1.71
CA THR A 415 1.18 -32.74 2.19
C THR A 415 1.02 -31.31 1.71
N TYR A 416 0.02 -31.06 0.86
CA TYR A 416 -0.22 -29.74 0.27
C TYR A 416 -1.60 -29.20 0.68
N HIS A 417 -1.59 -28.03 1.33
CA HIS A 417 -2.79 -27.27 1.70
C HIS A 417 -2.81 -25.94 0.96
N ARG A 418 -3.85 -25.73 0.14
CA ARG A 418 -4.08 -24.47 -0.57
C ARG A 418 -5.33 -23.80 -0.02
N ILE A 419 -5.16 -22.59 0.51
CA ILE A 419 -6.27 -21.72 0.93
C ILE A 419 -6.40 -20.62 -0.11
N GLN A 420 -7.44 -20.70 -0.94
CA GLN A 420 -7.67 -19.74 -2.03
C GLN A 420 -9.16 -19.50 -2.20
N LEU A 421 -9.58 -18.24 -2.17
CA LEU A 421 -10.99 -17.86 -2.22
C LEU A 421 -11.39 -17.29 -3.58
N LYS A 422 -12.64 -17.53 -3.96
CA LYS A 422 -13.25 -16.89 -5.12
C LYS A 422 -13.89 -15.57 -4.67
N LEU A 423 -13.46 -14.48 -5.29
CA LEU A 423 -13.96 -13.13 -5.06
C LEU A 423 -15.11 -12.80 -6.03
N SER A 424 -15.95 -11.85 -5.63
CA SER A 424 -16.86 -11.16 -6.56
C SER A 424 -16.12 -10.04 -7.28
N LYS A 425 -16.71 -9.54 -8.37
CA LYS A 425 -16.15 -8.40 -9.14
C LYS A 425 -15.87 -7.19 -8.24
N ASP A 426 -16.77 -6.91 -7.30
CA ASP A 426 -16.67 -5.76 -6.39
C ASP A 426 -15.47 -5.82 -5.44
N ASN A 427 -14.91 -7.01 -5.22
CA ASN A 427 -13.80 -7.23 -4.28
C ASN A 427 -12.50 -7.62 -5.04
N SER A 428 -12.47 -7.41 -6.37
CA SER A 428 -11.36 -7.86 -7.22
C SER A 428 -10.20 -6.87 -7.30
N SER A 429 -10.43 -5.60 -6.93
CA SER A 429 -9.41 -4.54 -7.00
C SER A 429 -8.23 -4.83 -6.07
N LEU A 430 -7.03 -4.57 -6.57
CA LEU A 430 -5.76 -4.79 -5.87
C LEU A 430 -5.38 -3.63 -4.95
N ASP A 431 -6.03 -2.48 -5.09
CA ASP A 431 -5.62 -1.20 -4.52
C ASP A 431 -6.77 -0.46 -3.82
N ASN A 432 -7.92 -1.12 -3.63
CA ASN A 432 -9.03 -0.58 -2.86
C ASN A 432 -8.79 -0.76 -1.36
N VAL A 433 -8.49 0.35 -0.69
CA VAL A 433 -8.15 0.41 0.74
C VAL A 433 -9.28 0.96 1.61
N SER A 434 -10.50 1.08 1.06
CA SER A 434 -11.64 1.63 1.81
C SER A 434 -12.02 0.77 3.02
N GLU A 435 -12.56 1.40 4.08
CA GLU A 435 -13.03 0.70 5.28
C GLU A 435 -14.06 -0.40 4.97
N LYS A 436 -14.90 -0.17 3.96
CA LYS A 436 -15.87 -1.15 3.46
C LYS A 436 -15.15 -2.38 2.90
N GLU A 437 -14.06 -2.18 2.17
CA GLU A 437 -13.26 -3.28 1.63
C GLU A 437 -12.54 -4.03 2.74
N VAL A 438 -11.90 -3.32 3.69
CA VAL A 438 -11.27 -3.92 4.87
C VAL A 438 -12.26 -4.82 5.63
N SER A 439 -13.47 -4.33 5.88
CA SER A 439 -14.52 -5.07 6.58
C SER A 439 -14.93 -6.34 5.83
N LYS A 440 -15.07 -6.25 4.50
CA LYS A 440 -15.41 -7.41 3.66
C LYS A 440 -14.30 -8.45 3.60
N LEU A 441 -13.05 -8.04 3.35
CA LEU A 441 -11.90 -8.94 3.28
C LEU A 441 -11.68 -9.63 4.63
N THR A 442 -11.85 -8.90 5.73
CA THR A 442 -11.82 -9.46 7.09
C THR A 442 -12.88 -10.52 7.29
N LYS A 443 -14.11 -10.27 6.84
CA LYS A 443 -15.20 -11.26 6.90
C LYS A 443 -14.85 -12.52 6.09
N LEU A 444 -14.36 -12.36 4.86
CA LEU A 444 -13.98 -13.49 4.01
C LEU A 444 -12.87 -14.34 4.65
N ALA A 445 -11.86 -13.71 5.26
CA ALA A 445 -10.81 -14.42 5.98
C ALA A 445 -11.38 -15.19 7.19
N ASN A 446 -12.28 -14.58 7.96
CA ASN A 446 -12.93 -15.24 9.10
C ASN A 446 -13.83 -16.42 8.68
N ASP A 447 -14.52 -16.31 7.55
CA ASP A 447 -15.33 -17.40 7.01
C ASP A 447 -14.46 -18.63 6.68
N ILE A 448 -13.25 -18.41 6.15
CA ILE A 448 -12.25 -19.47 5.91
C ILE A 448 -11.76 -20.05 7.23
N ILE A 449 -11.41 -19.21 8.20
CA ILE A 449 -10.88 -19.63 9.51
C ILE A 449 -11.88 -20.52 10.28
N ASN A 450 -13.17 -20.22 10.14
CA ASN A 450 -14.24 -20.98 10.78
C ASN A 450 -14.51 -22.31 10.08
N ASP A 451 -14.11 -22.45 8.80
CA ASP A 451 -14.10 -23.65 7.97
C ASP A 451 -15.21 -24.67 8.30
N LEU A 452 -16.47 -24.22 8.39
CA LEU A 452 -17.56 -25.06 8.93
C LEU A 452 -17.79 -26.36 8.15
N ASN A 453 -17.33 -26.40 6.89
CA ASN A 453 -17.43 -27.54 6.00
C ASN A 453 -16.10 -28.29 5.81
N ASP A 454 -15.07 -27.97 6.60
CA ASP A 454 -13.72 -28.57 6.53
C ASP A 454 -13.12 -28.56 5.11
N THR A 455 -13.42 -27.51 4.34
CA THR A 455 -13.02 -27.38 2.93
C THR A 455 -11.53 -27.07 2.82
N TYR A 456 -11.02 -26.23 3.71
CA TYR A 456 -9.62 -25.80 3.72
C TYR A 456 -8.76 -26.63 4.68
N LYS A 457 -9.39 -27.52 5.45
CA LYS A 457 -8.75 -28.36 6.47
C LYS A 457 -7.94 -27.53 7.44
N PHE A 458 -8.50 -26.39 7.85
CA PHE A 458 -7.77 -25.42 8.66
C PHE A 458 -7.29 -26.05 9.99
N LYS A 459 -8.11 -26.91 10.59
CA LYS A 459 -7.76 -27.65 11.80
C LYS A 459 -6.57 -28.60 11.59
N ASP A 460 -6.47 -29.27 10.45
CA ASP A 460 -5.34 -30.15 10.14
C ASP A 460 -4.03 -29.37 10.04
N ILE A 461 -4.05 -28.17 9.44
CA ILE A 461 -2.88 -27.29 9.37
C ILE A 461 -2.40 -26.95 10.79
N ILE A 462 -3.30 -26.51 11.69
CA ILE A 462 -2.94 -26.21 13.08
C ILE A 462 -2.31 -27.41 13.77
N ASN A 463 -2.91 -28.60 13.64
CA ASN A 463 -2.40 -29.83 14.25
C ASN A 463 -0.99 -30.18 13.75
N LEU A 464 -0.75 -30.08 12.43
CA LEU A 464 0.56 -30.36 11.83
C LEU A 464 1.65 -29.41 12.36
N LEU A 465 1.32 -28.12 12.52
CA LEU A 465 2.24 -27.11 13.03
C LEU A 465 2.53 -27.27 14.53
N VAL A 466 1.50 -27.58 15.34
CA VAL A 466 1.65 -27.92 16.76
C VAL A 466 2.56 -29.15 16.93
N ASP A 467 2.32 -30.20 16.14
CA ASP A 467 3.11 -31.43 16.17
C ASP A 467 4.57 -31.19 15.76
N LYS A 468 4.80 -30.35 14.74
CA LYS A 468 6.15 -29.92 14.35
C LYS A 468 6.86 -29.27 15.54
N TYR A 469 6.22 -28.29 16.17
CA TYR A 469 6.82 -27.52 17.25
C TYR A 469 7.16 -28.40 18.46
N ARG A 470 6.23 -29.26 18.89
CA ARG A 470 6.45 -30.21 19.99
C ARG A 470 7.64 -31.14 19.71
N LYS A 471 7.74 -31.70 18.50
CA LYS A 471 8.85 -32.60 18.12
C LYS A 471 10.21 -31.91 18.10
N LYS A 472 10.28 -30.65 17.65
CA LYS A 472 11.54 -29.87 17.64
C LYS A 472 12.06 -29.66 19.07
N ASN A 473 11.19 -29.30 20.02
CA ASN A 473 11.55 -29.03 21.41
C ASN A 473 11.87 -30.28 22.24
N ILE A 474 11.24 -31.43 21.96
CA ILE A 474 11.61 -32.71 22.61
C ILE A 474 13.05 -33.12 22.27
N LYS A 475 13.52 -32.80 21.05
CA LYS A 475 14.90 -33.10 20.61
C LYS A 475 15.95 -32.16 21.21
N THR A 476 15.57 -30.97 21.68
CA THR A 476 16.50 -29.99 22.28
C THR A 476 16.64 -30.16 23.79
N ALA A 477 15.71 -30.88 24.44
CA ALA A 477 15.73 -31.18 25.87
C ALA A 477 16.44 -32.51 26.23
N LYS A 478 16.88 -33.28 25.22
CA LYS A 478 17.71 -34.48 25.34
C LYS A 478 19.10 -34.17 24.82
#